data_AF-A0A381WTY6-F1
#
_entry.id   AF-A0A381WTY6-F1
#
_cell.length_a   1.000
_cell.length_b   1.000
_cell.length_c   1.000
_cell.angle_alpha   90.00
_cell.angle_beta   90.00
_cell.angle_gamma   90.00
#
_symmetry.space_group_name_H-M   'P 1'
#
loop_
_entity.id
_entity.type
_entity.pdbx_description
1 polymer ?
#
loop_
_entity_poly.entity_id
_entity_poly.type
_entity_poly.pdbx_seq_one_letter_code
_entity_poly.pdbx_strand_id
1 'polypeptide(L)'
;MKELQFLINQYIEKGLYPGAEWKIMHKEKVFQGKAGCLNLLTGKPLLSNSLYRIWSMTKPIVSVVILQLIEEHKIHLDDAITDYLPQFSNLKVLKYNNSDISNVVDIKNMPTIKDLLSH
;
A
#
# COMPACT_ATOMS: atom_id res chain seq x y z
N MET A 1 -6.93 -21.81 -13.08
CA MET A 1 -7.85 -21.39 -11.98
C MET A 1 -8.08 -22.47 -10.93
N LYS A 2 -8.34 -23.73 -11.32
CA LYS A 2 -8.39 -24.85 -10.35
C LYS A 2 -7.10 -25.00 -9.54
N GLU A 3 -5.95 -24.80 -10.18
CA GLU A 3 -4.63 -24.80 -9.52
C GLU A 3 -4.49 -23.72 -8.44
N LEU A 4 -4.93 -22.48 -8.72
CA LEU A 4 -4.90 -21.39 -7.74
C LEU A 4 -5.79 -21.71 -6.53
N GLN A 5 -7.01 -22.20 -6.78
CA GLN A 5 -7.91 -22.61 -5.70
C GLN A 5 -7.29 -23.76 -4.87
N PHE A 6 -6.71 -24.75 -5.53
CA PHE A 6 -6.03 -25.88 -4.87
C PHE A 6 -4.88 -25.40 -3.99
N LEU A 7 -4.01 -24.53 -4.51
CA LEU A 7 -2.88 -23.96 -3.76
C LEU A 7 -3.35 -23.19 -2.53
N ILE A 8 -4.38 -22.33 -2.69
CA ILE A 8 -4.93 -21.57 -1.57
C ILE A 8 -5.53 -22.51 -0.51
N ASN A 9 -6.29 -23.53 -0.91
CA ASN A 9 -6.81 -24.53 0.03
C ASN A 9 -5.68 -25.18 0.84
N GLN A 10 -4.56 -25.54 0.22
CA GLN A 10 -3.42 -26.11 0.94
C GLN A 10 -2.84 -25.16 2.00
N TYR A 11 -2.78 -23.85 1.73
CA TYR A 11 -2.33 -22.88 2.72
C TYR A 11 -3.30 -22.75 3.90
N ILE A 12 -4.61 -22.83 3.65
CA ILE A 12 -5.64 -22.81 4.70
C ILE A 12 -5.60 -24.11 5.52
N GLU A 13 -5.52 -25.27 4.87
CA GLU A 13 -5.45 -26.59 5.52
C GLU A 13 -4.21 -26.75 6.41
N LYS A 14 -3.08 -26.13 6.03
CA LYS A 14 -1.87 -26.07 6.84
C LYS A 14 -1.95 -25.08 8.01
N GLY A 15 -3.06 -24.34 8.15
CA GLY A 15 -3.26 -23.35 9.21
C GLY A 15 -2.40 -22.09 9.06
N LEU A 16 -1.84 -21.83 7.88
CA LEU A 16 -0.97 -20.67 7.65
C LEU A 16 -1.76 -19.36 7.54
N TYR A 17 -3.01 -19.44 7.06
CA TYR A 17 -3.95 -18.33 7.00
C TYR A 17 -5.35 -18.81 7.38
N PRO A 18 -6.19 -17.95 7.99
CA PRO A 18 -7.57 -18.31 8.35
C PRO A 18 -8.50 -18.43 7.14
N GLY A 19 -8.27 -17.59 6.12
CA GLY A 19 -9.06 -17.56 4.90
C GLY A 19 -8.48 -16.59 3.88
N ALA A 20 -8.88 -16.75 2.62
CA ALA A 20 -8.46 -15.91 1.51
C ALA A 20 -9.59 -15.80 0.48
N GLU A 21 -9.66 -14.65 -0.19
CA GLU A 21 -10.49 -14.40 -1.37
C GLU A 21 -9.61 -13.83 -2.47
N TRP A 22 -9.90 -14.18 -3.71
CA TRP A 22 -9.15 -13.72 -4.87
C TRP A 22 -10.08 -13.49 -6.05
N LYS A 23 -9.69 -12.53 -6.89
CA LYS A 23 -10.38 -12.18 -8.13
C LYS A 23 -9.36 -11.77 -9.19
N ILE A 24 -9.46 -12.35 -10.36
CA ILE A 24 -8.64 -12.04 -11.54
C ILE A 24 -9.59 -11.66 -12.66
N MET A 25 -9.42 -10.45 -13.20
CA MET A 25 -10.21 -9.93 -14.31
C MET A 25 -9.29 -9.77 -15.52
N HIS A 26 -9.68 -10.35 -16.65
CA HIS A 26 -8.96 -10.21 -17.91
C HIS A 26 -9.95 -10.07 -19.07
N LYS A 27 -10.00 -8.87 -19.67
CA LYS A 27 -11.07 -8.49 -20.60
C LYS A 27 -12.43 -8.70 -19.92
N GLU A 28 -13.35 -9.40 -20.56
CA GLU A 28 -14.68 -9.71 -20.00
C GLU A 28 -14.69 -10.96 -19.11
N LYS A 29 -13.58 -11.69 -18.99
CA LYS A 29 -13.51 -12.90 -18.17
C LYS A 29 -13.18 -12.54 -16.73
N VAL A 30 -14.01 -13.02 -15.82
CA VAL A 30 -13.80 -12.92 -14.38
C VAL A 30 -13.59 -14.33 -13.81
N PHE A 31 -12.48 -14.50 -13.12
CA PHE A 31 -12.20 -15.69 -12.32
C PHE A 31 -12.12 -15.27 -10.87
N GLN A 32 -12.77 -15.99 -9.97
CA GLN A 32 -12.77 -15.67 -8.55
C GLN A 32 -12.94 -16.93 -7.70
N GLY A 33 -12.53 -16.84 -6.44
CA GLY A 33 -12.65 -17.92 -5.49
C GLY A 33 -12.34 -17.47 -4.07
N LYS A 34 -12.64 -18.34 -3.12
CA LYS A 34 -12.38 -18.13 -1.70
C LYS A 34 -12.14 -19.45 -0.99
N ALA A 35 -11.46 -19.40 0.15
CA ALA A 35 -11.23 -20.54 1.03
C ALA A 35 -11.16 -20.09 2.48
N GLY A 36 -11.49 -21.01 3.40
CA GLY A 36 -11.42 -20.76 4.84
C GLY A 36 -12.50 -19.82 5.38
N CYS A 37 -12.18 -19.11 6.46
CA CYS A 37 -13.09 -18.26 7.20
C CYS A 37 -12.45 -16.90 7.53
N LEU A 38 -13.28 -15.94 7.94
CA LEU A 38 -12.82 -14.61 8.35
C LEU A 38 -12.26 -14.63 9.79
N ASN A 39 -12.69 -15.58 10.61
CA ASN A 39 -12.28 -15.70 12.00
C ASN A 39 -12.31 -17.16 12.45
N LEU A 40 -11.17 -17.66 12.93
CA LEU A 40 -11.01 -19.05 13.38
C LEU A 40 -11.74 -19.34 14.69
N LEU A 41 -11.81 -18.37 15.60
CA LEU A 41 -12.44 -18.54 16.91
C LEU A 41 -13.96 -18.57 16.83
N THR A 42 -14.54 -17.70 16.00
CA THR A 42 -15.99 -17.58 15.87
C THR A 42 -16.56 -18.39 14.71
N GLY A 43 -15.70 -18.96 13.86
CA GLY A 43 -16.11 -19.63 12.63
C GLY A 43 -16.77 -18.70 11.60
N LYS A 44 -16.64 -17.37 11.75
CA LYS A 44 -17.32 -16.40 10.88
C LYS A 44 -16.94 -16.66 9.42
N PRO A 45 -17.91 -16.91 8.52
CA PRO A 45 -17.61 -17.29 7.15
C PRO A 45 -17.04 -16.11 6.37
N LEU A 46 -16.29 -16.45 5.31
CA LEU A 46 -15.84 -15.48 4.33
C LEU A 46 -16.98 -15.20 3.33
N LEU A 47 -17.48 -13.97 3.31
CA LEU A 47 -18.50 -13.45 2.40
C LEU A 47 -17.86 -12.64 1.27
N SER A 48 -18.52 -12.54 0.11
CA SER A 48 -18.03 -11.78 -1.05
C SER A 48 -17.88 -10.26 -0.85
N ASN A 49 -18.36 -9.75 0.29
CA ASN A 49 -18.24 -8.36 0.72
C ASN A 49 -17.59 -8.26 2.11
N SER A 50 -16.76 -9.24 2.47
CA SER A 50 -15.99 -9.19 3.71
C SER A 50 -15.06 -7.98 3.71
N LEU A 51 -14.91 -7.36 4.87
CA LEU A 51 -14.02 -6.22 5.03
C LEU A 51 -12.60 -6.69 5.36
N TYR A 52 -11.63 -6.10 4.67
CA TYR A 52 -10.21 -6.37 4.84
C TYR A 52 -9.47 -5.10 5.21
N ARG A 53 -8.46 -5.24 6.07
CA ARG A 53 -7.45 -4.18 6.24
C ARG A 53 -6.45 -4.32 5.11
N ILE A 54 -6.40 -3.33 4.23
CA ILE A 54 -5.60 -3.39 3.00
C ILE A 54 -4.18 -2.81 3.16
N TRP A 55 -3.89 -2.19 4.31
CA TRP A 55 -2.56 -1.68 4.67
C TRP A 55 -1.93 -0.81 3.57
N SER A 56 -0.70 -1.13 3.14
CA SER A 56 0.02 -0.36 2.11
C SER A 56 -0.70 -0.31 0.76
N MET A 57 -1.71 -1.15 0.50
CA MET A 57 -2.56 -0.99 -0.71
C MET A 57 -3.35 0.33 -0.71
N THR A 58 -3.41 1.05 0.41
CA THR A 58 -3.91 2.44 0.45
C THR A 58 -3.03 3.39 -0.37
N LYS A 59 -1.72 3.12 -0.54
CA LYS A 59 -0.79 4.01 -1.26
C LYS A 59 -1.24 4.28 -2.70
N PRO A 60 -1.51 3.27 -3.56
CA PRO A 60 -2.07 3.52 -4.90
C PRO A 60 -3.35 4.36 -4.91
N ILE A 61 -4.24 4.19 -3.91
CA ILE A 61 -5.48 5.00 -3.81
C ILE A 61 -5.13 6.47 -3.58
N VAL A 62 -4.22 6.75 -2.63
CA VAL A 62 -3.75 8.12 -2.35
C VAL A 62 -2.98 8.69 -3.53
N SER A 63 -2.17 7.88 -4.22
CA SER A 63 -1.46 8.31 -5.44
C SER A 63 -2.43 8.75 -6.54
N VAL A 64 -3.55 8.07 -6.73
CA VAL A 64 -4.60 8.51 -7.68
C VAL A 64 -5.19 9.86 -7.28
N VAL A 65 -5.47 10.08 -5.99
CA VAL A 65 -5.95 11.38 -5.51
C VAL A 65 -4.93 12.49 -5.78
N ILE A 66 -3.65 12.23 -5.57
CA ILE A 66 -2.57 13.18 -5.89
C ILE A 66 -2.53 13.47 -7.40
N LEU A 67 -2.67 12.45 -8.25
CA LEU A 67 -2.70 12.63 -9.70
C LEU A 67 -3.94 13.43 -10.17
N GLN A 68 -5.09 13.28 -9.51
CA GLN A 68 -6.27 14.13 -9.76
C GLN A 68 -5.99 15.59 -9.40
N LEU A 69 -5.32 15.85 -8.28
CA LEU A 69 -4.92 17.22 -7.91
C LEU A 69 -3.92 17.83 -8.91
N ILE A 70 -3.05 17.01 -9.50
CA ILE A 70 -2.13 17.42 -10.58
C ILE A 70 -2.92 17.77 -11.85
N GLU A 71 -3.89 16.94 -12.24
CA GLU A 71 -4.79 17.21 -13.37
C GLU A 71 -5.58 18.52 -13.18
N GLU A 72 -5.98 18.81 -11.95
CA GLU A 72 -6.65 20.06 -11.57
C GLU A 72 -5.70 21.26 -11.41
N HIS A 73 -4.40 21.10 -11.70
CA HIS A 73 -3.36 22.12 -11.53
C HIS A 73 -3.25 22.69 -10.10
N LYS A 74 -3.65 21.92 -9.08
CA LYS A 74 -3.59 22.33 -7.67
C LYS A 74 -2.23 22.05 -7.02
N ILE A 75 -1.51 21.07 -7.54
CA ILE A 75 -0.15 20.69 -7.14
C ILE A 75 0.61 20.23 -8.40
N HIS A 76 1.94 20.25 -8.37
CA HIS A 76 2.80 19.71 -9.44
C HIS A 76 3.79 18.69 -8.89
N LEU A 77 4.28 17.81 -9.78
CA LEU A 77 5.24 16.76 -9.40
C LEU A 77 6.55 17.33 -8.86
N ASP A 78 7.01 18.45 -9.39
CA ASP A 78 8.28 19.07 -9.04
C ASP A 78 8.15 20.10 -7.90
N ASP A 79 6.94 20.29 -7.34
CA ASP A 79 6.74 21.14 -6.18
C ASP A 79 7.51 20.58 -4.99
N ALA A 80 8.15 21.45 -4.20
CA ALA A 80 8.82 21.05 -2.98
C ALA A 80 7.78 20.68 -1.92
N ILE A 81 8.04 19.65 -1.11
CA ILE A 81 7.10 19.28 -0.04
C ILE A 81 6.83 20.43 0.94
N THR A 82 7.78 21.35 1.08
CA THR A 82 7.70 22.50 1.98
C THR A 82 6.70 23.56 1.53
N ASP A 83 6.32 23.56 0.25
CA ASP A 83 5.29 24.47 -0.29
C ASP A 83 3.93 24.17 0.35
N TYR A 84 3.72 22.93 0.80
CA TYR A 84 2.50 22.45 1.45
C TYR A 84 2.69 22.09 2.92
N LEU A 85 3.90 21.69 3.31
CA LEU A 85 4.24 21.17 4.63
C LEU A 85 5.48 21.90 5.19
N PRO A 86 5.36 23.17 5.59
CA PRO A 86 6.50 24.01 5.98
C PRO A 86 7.28 23.48 7.20
N GLN A 87 6.68 22.60 8.00
CA GLN A 87 7.35 21.92 9.11
C GLN A 87 8.56 21.05 8.69
N PHE A 88 8.67 20.72 7.39
CA PHE A 88 9.80 19.96 6.84
C PHE A 88 10.96 20.85 6.34
N SER A 89 10.92 22.17 6.56
CA SER A 89 11.95 23.09 6.03
C SER A 89 13.37 22.85 6.57
N ASN A 90 13.50 22.17 7.72
CA ASN A 90 14.79 21.86 8.33
C ASN A 90 15.07 20.35 8.38
N LEU A 91 14.61 19.61 7.37
CA LEU A 91 14.95 18.20 7.20
C LEU A 91 16.48 18.01 7.15
N LYS A 92 16.93 16.91 7.76
CA LYS A 92 18.33 16.48 7.76
C LYS A 92 18.42 15.03 7.32
N VAL A 93 19.59 14.63 6.84
CA VAL A 93 19.89 13.25 6.44
C VAL A 93 20.87 12.65 7.44
N LEU A 94 20.59 11.45 7.93
CA LEU A 94 21.53 10.71 8.76
C LEU A 94 22.80 10.40 7.95
N LYS A 95 23.97 10.72 8.50
CA LYS A 95 25.25 10.58 7.77
C LYS A 95 25.64 9.11 7.57
N TYR A 96 25.32 8.25 8.55
CA TYR A 96 25.62 6.81 8.50
C TYR A 96 24.45 6.02 9.07
N ASN A 97 24.12 4.89 8.46
CA ASN A 97 23.11 3.98 9.01
C ASN A 97 23.52 3.51 10.41
N ASN A 98 22.56 3.46 11.33
CA ASN A 98 22.73 3.04 12.73
C ASN A 98 23.69 3.90 13.57
N SER A 99 24.00 5.14 13.16
CA SER A 99 24.66 6.10 14.03
C SER A 99 23.66 6.77 14.99
N ASP A 100 24.19 7.53 15.95
CA ASP A 100 23.39 8.43 16.77
C ASP A 100 22.52 9.36 15.88
N ILE A 101 21.29 9.64 16.31
CA ILE A 101 20.31 10.43 15.53
C ILE A 101 20.73 11.89 15.37
N SER A 102 21.70 12.37 16.16
CA SER A 102 22.31 13.69 16.00
C SER A 102 23.38 13.75 14.91
N ASN A 103 23.87 12.61 14.41
CA ASN A 103 24.89 12.56 13.35
C ASN A 103 24.25 12.77 11.97
N VAL A 104 23.82 14.00 11.73
CA VAL A 104 23.07 14.39 10.55
C VAL A 104 23.80 15.46 9.74
N VAL A 105 23.47 15.53 8.46
CA VAL A 105 23.90 16.58 7.53
C VAL A 105 22.68 17.26 6.91
N ASP A 106 22.87 18.47 6.41
CA ASP A 106 21.83 19.16 5.65
C ASP A 106 21.45 18.37 4.39
N ILE A 107 20.15 18.38 4.08
CA ILE A 107 19.69 17.87 2.79
C ILE A 107 20.30 18.72 1.66
N LYS A 108 20.62 18.09 0.53
CA LYS A 108 21.13 18.80 -0.65
C LYS A 108 20.01 19.32 -1.55
N ASN A 109 18.95 18.53 -1.68
CA ASN A 109 17.77 18.85 -2.46
C ASN A 109 16.54 18.63 -1.56
N MET A 110 15.58 19.56 -1.62
CA MET A 110 14.31 19.38 -0.94
C MET A 110 13.52 18.29 -1.65
N PRO A 111 12.93 17.31 -0.94
CA PRO A 111 12.06 16.33 -1.57
C PRO A 111 10.89 17.02 -2.27
N THR A 112 10.49 16.44 -3.39
CA THR A 112 9.36 16.88 -4.20
C THR A 112 8.15 15.97 -3.99
N ILE A 113 6.99 16.38 -4.51
CA ILE A 113 5.80 15.50 -4.58
C ILE A 113 6.10 14.21 -5.35
N LYS A 114 6.91 14.29 -6.42
CA LYS A 114 7.37 13.13 -7.19
C LYS A 114 8.16 12.14 -6.33
N ASP A 115 9.09 12.63 -5.52
CA ASP A 115 9.89 11.79 -4.63
C ASP A 115 8.99 11.05 -3.60
N LEU A 116 7.95 11.72 -3.09
CA LEU A 116 6.99 11.05 -2.19
C LEU A 116 6.19 9.93 -2.88
N LEU A 117 5.89 10.08 -4.17
CA LEU A 117 5.19 9.06 -4.97
C LEU A 117 6.10 7.91 -5.40
N SER A 118 7.42 8.14 -5.51
CA SER A 118 8.39 7.14 -5.96
C SER A 118 9.05 6.34 -4.86
N HIS A 119 8.93 6.79 -3.59
CA HIS A 119 9.82 6.37 -2.50
C HIS A 119 11.29 6.73 -2.79
#